data_AF-W1XC12-F1
#
_entry.id   AF-W1XC12-F1
#
_cell.length_a   1.000
_cell.length_b   1.000
_cell.length_c   1.000
_cell.angle_alpha   90.00
_cell.angle_beta   90.00
_cell.angle_gamma   90.00
#
_symmetry.space_group_name_H-M   'P 1'
#
loop_
_entity.id
_entity.type
_entity.pdbx_description
1 polymer ?
#
loop_
_entity_poly.entity_id
_entity_poly.type
_entity_poly.pdbx_seq_one_letter_code
_entity_poly.pdbx_strand_id
1 'polypeptide(L)' 'MHDERALFELLCLETYQAGLSWETILNKRAAFRQAFHGYDVHQVAVMTDAELEGILQ' A
#
# COMPACT_ATOMS: atom_id res chain seq x y z
N MET A 1 -13.26 17.70 3.99
CA MET A 1 -12.13 17.20 4.80
C MET A 1 -11.49 16.10 3.98
N HIS A 2 -10.21 16.23 3.63
CA HIS A 2 -9.52 15.24 2.82
C HIS A 2 -9.40 13.93 3.60
N ASP A 3 -9.66 12.81 2.95
CA ASP A 3 -9.44 11.48 3.51
C ASP A 3 -7.93 11.22 3.51
N GLU A 4 -7.30 11.37 4.68
CA GLU A 4 -5.85 11.20 4.86
C GLU A 4 -5.37 9.81 4.45
N ARG A 5 -6.21 8.78 4.64
CA ARG A 5 -5.89 7.41 4.22
C ARG A 5 -5.88 7.30 2.70
N ALA A 6 -6.84 7.91 2.02
CA ALA A 6 -6.87 7.93 0.57
C ALA A 6 -5.67 8.69 -0.03
N LEU A 7 -5.24 9.77 0.63
CA LEU A 7 -4.04 10.51 0.22
C LEU A 7 -2.76 9.70 0.45
N PHE A 8 -2.64 9.03 1.60
CA PHE A 8 -1.50 8.16 1.90
C PHE A 8 -1.43 6.97 0.94
N GLU A 9 -2.57 6.31 0.68
CA GLU A 9 -2.67 5.26 -0.32
C GLU A 9 -2.20 5.77 -1.69
N LEU A 10 -2.71 6.92 -2.15
CA LEU A 10 -2.32 7.48 -3.45
C LEU A 10 -0.81 7.75 -3.51
N LEU A 11 -0.24 8.37 -2.47
CA LEU A 11 1.19 8.62 -2.37
C LEU A 11 2.01 7.32 -2.48
N CYS A 12 1.60 6.25 -1.82
CA CYS A 12 2.27 4.95 -1.93
C CYS A 12 2.11 4.34 -3.32
N LEU A 13 0.93 4.41 -3.94
CA LEU A 13 0.73 3.85 -5.28
C LEU A 13 1.60 4.55 -6.34
N GLU A 14 1.84 5.86 -6.20
CA GLU A 14 2.77 6.61 -7.07
C GLU A 14 4.21 6.07 -6.96
N THR A 15 4.67 5.69 -5.75
CA THR A 15 6.03 5.14 -5.60
C THR A 15 6.15 3.72 -6.14
N TYR A 16 5.08 2.92 -6.07
CA TYR A 16 5.06 1.54 -6.61
C TYR A 16 5.09 1.51 -8.14
N GLN A 17 4.65 2.58 -8.79
CA GLN A 17 4.63 2.69 -10.25
C GLN A 17 6.04 2.76 -10.87
N ALA A 18 7.11 2.88 -10.08
CA ALA A 18 8.49 2.93 -10.55
C ALA A 18 8.85 1.74 -11.48
N GLY A 19 8.75 1.97 -12.80
CA GLY A 19 9.03 0.96 -13.83
C GLY A 19 7.85 0.09 -14.26
N LEU A 20 6.63 0.32 -13.75
CA LEU A 20 5.42 -0.42 -14.08
C LEU A 20 4.34 0.49 -14.70
N SER A 21 3.36 -0.10 -15.41
CA SER A 21 2.20 0.65 -15.89
C SER A 21 1.20 0.92 -14.75
N TRP A 22 0.43 2.01 -14.85
CA TRP A 22 -0.66 2.31 -13.92
C TRP A 22 -1.71 1.19 -13.85
N GLU A 23 -2.01 0.57 -14.98
CA GLU A 23 -2.89 -0.61 -15.04
C GLU A 23 -2.35 -1.76 -14.17
N THR A 24 -1.04 -2.01 -14.19
CA THR A 24 -0.41 -3.03 -13.33
C THR A 24 -0.63 -2.73 -11.85
N ILE A 25 -0.46 -1.47 -11.45
CA ILE A 25 -0.64 -1.03 -10.06
C ILE A 25 -2.12 -1.13 -9.65
N LEU A 26 -3.05 -0.66 -10.49
CA LEU A 26 -4.48 -0.72 -10.21
C LEU A 26 -4.99 -2.15 -10.08
N ASN A 27 -4.50 -3.08 -10.91
CA ASN A 27 -4.83 -4.50 -10.83
C ASN A 27 -4.36 -5.14 -9.50
N LYS A 28 -3.30 -4.61 -8.89
CA LYS A 28 -2.75 -5.07 -7.60
C LYS A 28 -3.31 -4.30 -6.39
N ARG A 29 -4.05 -3.20 -6.60
CA ARG A 29 -4.53 -2.28 -5.56
C ARG A 29 -5.27 -2.98 -4.41
N ALA A 30 -6.14 -3.94 -4.73
CA ALA A 30 -6.88 -4.68 -3.70
C ALA A 30 -5.94 -5.51 -2.80
N ALA A 31 -4.92 -6.13 -3.38
CA ALA A 31 -3.92 -6.89 -2.64
C ALA A 31 -3.06 -5.97 -1.76
N PHE A 32 -2.63 -4.82 -2.28
CA PHE A 32 -1.90 -3.83 -1.48
C PHE A 32 -2.72 -3.29 -0.31
N ARG A 33 -4.00 -2.99 -0.54
CA ARG A 33 -4.90 -2.60 0.56
C ARG A 33 -5.01 -3.66 1.64
N GLN A 34 -5.05 -4.93 1.28
CA GLN A 34 -5.09 -6.00 2.28
C GLN A 34 -3.75 -6.12 3.02
N ALA A 35 -2.64 -6.07 2.30
CA ALA A 35 -1.29 -6.20 2.85
C ALA A 35 -0.92 -5.04 3.80
N PHE A 36 -1.30 -3.81 3.47
CA PHE A 36 -0.95 -2.60 4.22
C PHE A 36 -2.12 -2.07 5.07
N HIS A 37 -2.94 -2.96 5.63
CA HIS A 37 -4.01 -2.62 6.58
C HIS A 37 -4.97 -1.50 6.12
N GLY A 38 -5.31 -1.47 4.83
CA GLY A 38 -6.14 -0.44 4.23
C GLY A 38 -5.51 0.95 4.24
N TYR A 39 -4.17 1.03 4.32
CA TYR A 39 -3.41 2.27 4.42
C TYR A 39 -3.75 3.10 5.66
N ASP A 40 -4.09 2.43 6.78
CA ASP A 40 -4.09 3.08 8.08
C ASP A 40 -2.64 3.35 8.52
N VAL A 41 -2.27 4.64 8.59
CA VAL A 41 -0.89 5.07 8.88
C VAL A 41 -0.38 4.51 10.21
N HIS A 42 -1.24 4.42 11.24
CA HIS A 42 -0.82 3.92 12.54
C HIS A 42 -0.52 2.42 12.50
N GLN A 43 -1.33 1.65 11.78
CA GLN A 43 -1.11 0.21 11.60
C GLN A 43 0.13 -0.05 10.75
N VAL A 44 0.28 0.66 9.63
CA VAL A 44 1.46 0.53 8.75
C VAL A 44 2.75 0.89 9.48
N ALA A 45 2.73 1.90 10.35
CA ALA A 45 3.90 2.34 11.10
C ALA A 45 4.40 1.32 12.16
N VAL A 46 3.54 0.39 12.58
CA VAL A 46 3.91 -0.65 13.58
C VAL A 46 4.11 -2.03 12.96
N MET A 47 4.04 -2.15 11.63
CA MET A 47 4.29 -3.41 10.93
C MET A 47 5.70 -3.92 11.23
N THR A 48 5.79 -5.22 11.48
CA THR A 48 7.04 -5.90 11.80
C THR A 48 7.67 -6.52 10.56
N ASP A 49 8.98 -6.75 10.60
CA ASP A 49 9.70 -7.44 9.51
C ASP A 49 9.09 -8.83 9.23
N ALA A 50 8.63 -9.54 10.25
CA ALA A 50 7.98 -10.85 10.10
C ALA A 50 6.66 -10.78 9.31
N GLU A 51 5.86 -9.71 9.52
CA GLU A 51 4.65 -9.48 8.74
C GLU A 51 4.98 -9.11 7.29
N LEU A 52 6.01 -8.28 7.10
CA LEU A 52 6.48 -7.90 5.77
C LEU A 52 7.04 -9.11 4.99
N GLU A 53 7.79 -9.99 5.65
CA GLU A 53 8.25 -11.26 5.08
C GLU A 53 7.09 -12.14 4.62
N GLY A 54 5.99 -12.17 5.38
CA GLY A 54 4.77 -12.91 5.00
C GLY A 54 4.08 -12.35 3.75
N ILE A 55 4.23 -11.06 3.46
CA ILE A 55 3.66 -10.40 2.28
C ILE A 55 4.54 -10.62 1.03
N LEU A 56 5.85 -10.85 1.20
CA LEU A 56 6.82 -11.02 0.11
C LEU A 56 6.80 -12.42 -0.52
N GLN A 57 6.18 -13.40 0.12
CA GLN A 57 6.07 -14.80 -0.35
C GLN A 57 4.97 -14.95 -1.42
#